data_AF-A0A1H6Z780-F1
#
_entry.id   AF-A0A1H6Z780-F1
#
_cell.length_a   1.000
_cell.length_b   1.000
_cell.length_c   1.000
_cell.angle_alpha   90.00
_cell.angle_beta   90.00
_cell.angle_gamma   90.00
#
_symmetry.space_group_name_H-M   'P 1'
#
loop_
_entity.id
_entity.type
_entity.pdbx_description
1 polymer ?
#
loop_
_entity_poly.entity_id
_entity_poly.type
_entity_poly.pdbx_seq_one_letter_code
_entity_poly.pdbx_strand_id
1 'polypeptide(L)'
;MTLGSLPVPKPAPGAEPASAPAWVQPWCTVCATDSYIFVETVVEAEPRESTVVDVSYTCSECDTFYAHAVRLDTLTPEIQRDFLSTSAAGLWFSCTHCGEPMTLGRPTERVIEAPRTTDDPETPNLLEVYLQTQVLHCRCGFQMEVPRHV
;
A
#
# COMPACT_ATOMS: atom_id res chain seq x y z
N MET A 1 7.70 46.35 -3.48
CA MET A 1 8.90 45.68 -2.95
C MET A 1 8.66 44.19 -3.11
N THR A 2 9.12 43.62 -4.23
CA THR A 2 8.87 42.23 -4.65
C THR A 2 10.04 41.35 -4.18
N LEU A 3 9.77 40.39 -3.29
CA LEU A 3 10.73 39.35 -2.91
C LEU A 3 10.74 38.26 -3.98
N GLY A 4 11.92 38.01 -4.53
CA GLY A 4 12.14 37.11 -5.66
C GLY A 4 12.08 35.63 -5.30
N SER A 5 11.56 34.84 -6.24
CA SER A 5 11.64 33.39 -6.23
C SER A 5 13.07 32.94 -6.53
N LEU A 6 13.66 32.14 -5.64
CA LEU A 6 14.90 31.41 -5.93
C LEU A 6 14.55 30.14 -6.74
N PRO A 7 15.36 29.75 -7.74
CA PRO A 7 15.12 28.53 -8.50
C PRO A 7 15.48 27.29 -7.67
N VAL A 8 14.58 26.31 -7.64
CA VAL A 8 14.83 24.97 -7.13
C VAL A 8 15.89 24.29 -8.01
N PRO A 9 16.99 23.75 -7.46
CA PRO A 9 17.99 23.04 -8.26
C PRO A 9 17.39 21.73 -8.79
N LYS A 10 17.62 21.47 -10.09
CA LYS A 10 17.28 20.20 -10.75
C LYS A 10 18.12 19.07 -10.15
N PRO A 11 17.52 17.98 -9.61
CA PRO A 11 18.30 16.85 -9.12
C PRO A 11 18.96 16.12 -10.29
N ALA A 12 20.25 15.82 -10.16
CA ALA A 12 21.02 15.01 -11.09
C ALA A 12 20.64 13.52 -10.93
N PRO A 13 20.74 12.69 -12.00
CA PRO A 13 20.47 11.28 -11.91
C PRO A 13 21.77 10.54 -11.54
N GLY A 14 21.78 9.84 -10.40
CA GLY A 14 22.89 8.95 -10.07
C GLY A 14 22.98 8.57 -8.60
N ALA A 15 22.58 7.33 -8.35
CA ALA A 15 23.11 6.42 -7.33
C ALA A 15 22.75 6.63 -5.84
N GLU A 16 22.15 5.55 -5.34
CA GLU A 16 21.95 5.07 -3.96
C GLU A 16 20.92 5.81 -3.09
N PRO A 17 19.79 5.15 -2.71
CA PRO A 17 19.08 5.57 -1.52
C PRO A 17 20.02 5.32 -0.34
N ALA A 18 20.61 6.42 0.12
CA ALA A 18 21.38 6.49 1.34
C ALA A 18 20.62 5.78 2.46
N SER A 19 21.26 4.74 2.99
CA SER A 19 21.02 4.09 4.28
C SER A 19 20.08 4.89 5.20
N ALA A 20 18.87 4.36 5.38
CA ALA A 20 17.88 4.91 6.32
C ALA A 20 18.56 5.09 7.71
N PRO A 21 18.59 6.29 8.27
CA PRO A 21 19.12 6.47 9.62
C PRO A 21 18.18 5.83 10.63
N ALA A 22 18.78 5.14 11.60
CA ALA A 22 18.18 4.34 12.66
C ALA A 22 17.26 5.13 13.62
N TRP A 23 16.05 5.45 13.15
CA TRP A 23 14.93 5.84 14.00
C TRP A 23 13.89 4.75 13.85
N VAL A 24 13.92 3.82 14.80
CA VAL A 24 13.21 2.54 14.76
C VAL A 24 11.69 2.72 14.88
N GLN A 25 11.23 3.95 15.18
CA GLN A 25 9.85 4.33 15.47
C GLN A 25 9.50 5.69 14.82
N PRO A 26 8.22 6.02 14.60
CA PRO A 26 7.81 7.33 14.11
C PRO A 26 8.35 8.48 14.97
N TRP A 27 8.96 9.47 14.32
CA TRP A 27 9.57 10.62 15.01
C TRP A 27 9.48 11.89 14.16
N CYS A 28 9.11 13.03 14.77
CA CYS A 28 9.15 14.32 14.10
C CYS A 28 10.50 15.01 14.33
N THR A 29 11.28 15.25 13.28
CA THR A 29 12.58 15.91 13.40
C THR A 29 12.50 17.42 13.60
N VAL A 30 11.35 18.04 13.30
CA VAL A 30 11.12 19.48 13.49
C VAL A 30 10.75 19.79 14.93
N CYS A 31 9.77 19.07 15.49
CA CYS A 31 9.34 19.23 16.89
C CYS A 31 10.20 18.45 17.88
N ALA A 32 11.04 17.52 17.40
CA ALA A 32 11.86 16.61 18.20
C ALA A 32 11.04 15.81 19.23
N THR A 33 9.90 15.28 18.80
CA THR A 33 8.99 14.48 19.63
C THR A 33 8.13 13.57 18.75
N ASP A 34 7.51 12.56 19.37
CA ASP A 34 6.48 11.69 18.80
C ASP A 34 5.05 12.05 19.23
N SER A 35 4.89 13.00 20.18
CA SER A 35 3.61 13.26 20.85
C SER A 35 2.51 13.84 19.95
N TYR A 36 2.88 14.35 18.79
CA TYR A 36 1.98 14.99 17.83
C TYR A 36 1.87 14.21 16.52
N ILE A 37 2.32 12.95 16.52
CA ILE A 37 2.31 12.11 15.34
C ILE A 37 0.91 11.53 15.13
N PHE A 38 0.36 11.76 13.93
CA PHE A 38 -0.81 11.07 13.43
C PHE A 38 -0.38 10.08 12.34
N VAL A 39 -0.50 8.78 12.62
CA VAL A 39 -0.22 7.73 11.65
C VAL A 39 -1.38 7.63 10.66
N GLU A 40 -1.08 7.80 9.38
CA GLU A 40 -2.07 7.81 8.31
C GLU A 40 -2.23 6.44 7.67
N THR A 41 -1.12 5.78 7.35
CA THR A 41 -1.14 4.45 6.73
C THR A 41 -0.04 3.56 7.29
N VAL A 42 -0.33 2.26 7.34
CA VAL A 42 0.61 1.19 7.69
C VAL A 42 0.39 0.04 6.71
N VAL A 43 1.44 -0.34 5.98
CA VAL A 43 1.39 -1.42 4.99
C VAL A 43 2.59 -2.35 5.15
N GLU A 44 2.47 -3.59 4.66
CA GLU A 44 3.62 -4.50 4.59
C GLU A 44 4.72 -3.84 3.73
N ALA A 45 5.95 -3.78 4.26
CA ALA A 45 7.09 -3.28 3.49
C ALA A 45 7.50 -4.28 2.40
N GLU A 46 7.40 -5.57 2.70
CA GLU A 46 7.65 -6.67 1.77
C GLU A 46 6.56 -7.74 1.89
N PRO A 47 6.17 -8.41 0.78
CA PRO A 47 5.12 -9.42 0.83
C PRO A 47 5.45 -10.55 1.81
N ARG A 48 4.52 -10.86 2.72
CA ARG A 48 4.64 -11.93 3.73
C ARG A 48 5.64 -11.64 4.85
N GLU A 49 6.18 -10.43 4.94
CA GLU A 49 6.96 -9.97 6.07
C GLU A 49 6.15 -8.95 6.89
N SER A 50 5.69 -9.35 8.08
CA SER A 50 4.88 -8.48 8.95
C SER A 50 5.70 -7.81 10.07
N THR A 51 7.00 -8.08 10.15
CA THR A 51 7.90 -7.50 11.16
C THR A 51 8.32 -6.08 10.82
N VAL A 52 8.40 -5.76 9.53
CA VAL A 52 8.74 -4.44 9.00
C VAL A 52 7.56 -3.94 8.17
N VAL A 53 7.13 -2.71 8.46
CA VAL A 53 5.98 -2.08 7.81
C VAL A 53 6.39 -0.71 7.31
N ASP A 54 5.90 -0.34 6.13
CA ASP A 54 5.99 1.04 5.66
C ASP A 54 4.88 1.86 6.33
N VAL A 55 5.29 2.95 6.97
CA VAL A 55 4.39 3.82 7.72
C VAL A 55 4.46 5.22 7.15
N SER A 56 3.29 5.82 6.90
CA SER A 56 3.17 7.25 6.63
C SER A 56 2.54 7.96 7.81
N TYR A 57 3.06 9.12 8.16
CA TYR A 57 2.56 9.90 9.29
C TYR A 57 2.81 11.39 9.13
N THR A 58 1.95 12.19 9.75
CA THR A 58 2.01 13.66 9.75
C THR A 58 2.10 14.17 11.18
N CYS A 59 2.99 15.14 11.43
CA CYS A 59 3.02 15.85 12.70
C CYS A 59 1.92 16.91 12.74
N SER A 60 0.97 16.83 13.67
CA SER A 60 -0.14 17.78 13.76
C SER A 60 0.27 19.21 14.17
N GLU A 61 1.46 19.39 14.74
CA GLU A 61 1.96 20.71 15.18
C GLU A 61 2.70 21.47 14.07
N CYS A 62 3.58 20.78 13.32
CA CYS A 62 4.42 21.41 12.29
C CYS A 62 4.05 21.00 10.86
N ASP A 63 3.00 20.19 10.71
CA ASP A 63 2.43 19.74 9.44
C ASP A 63 3.42 19.02 8.51
N THR A 64 4.50 18.48 9.07
CA THR A 64 5.53 17.77 8.30
C THR A 64 5.13 16.32 8.13
N PHE A 65 5.16 15.86 6.88
CA PHE A 65 4.90 14.49 6.47
C PHE A 65 6.18 13.66 6.44
N TYR A 66 6.07 12.39 6.85
CA TYR A 66 7.15 11.40 6.80
C TYR A 66 6.59 10.08 6.27
N ALA A 67 7.42 9.34 5.53
CA ALA A 67 7.13 7.98 5.11
C ALA A 67 8.41 7.15 5.06
N HIS A 68 8.44 6.05 5.81
CA HIS A 68 9.56 5.11 5.82
C HIS A 68 9.18 3.78 6.48
N ALA A 69 10.02 2.78 6.24
CA ALA A 69 9.95 1.50 6.93
C ALA A 69 10.28 1.65 8.42
N VAL A 70 9.49 0.99 9.27
CA VAL A 70 9.70 0.84 10.71
C VAL A 70 9.40 -0.58 11.14
N ARG A 71 9.80 -0.96 12.35
CA ARG A 71 9.38 -2.25 12.90
C ARG A 71 7.96 -2.12 13.46
N LEU A 72 7.12 -3.13 13.20
CA LEU A 72 5.74 -3.14 13.66
C LEU A 72 5.63 -2.98 15.18
N ASP A 73 6.55 -3.59 15.94
CA ASP A 73 6.56 -3.57 17.40
C ASP A 73 6.87 -2.20 18.03
N THR A 74 7.30 -1.23 17.23
CA THR A 74 7.49 0.16 17.68
C THR A 74 6.25 1.04 17.54
N LEU A 75 5.23 0.58 16.83
CA LEU A 75 3.95 1.27 16.74
C LEU A 75 3.14 1.02 18.02
N THR A 76 2.13 1.85 18.28
CA THR A 76 1.27 1.61 19.44
C THR A 76 0.49 0.30 19.29
N PRO A 77 0.16 -0.40 20.40
CA PRO A 77 -0.56 -1.67 20.34
C PRO A 77 -1.89 -1.62 19.58
N GLU A 78 -2.54 -0.46 19.54
CA GLU A 78 -3.75 -0.20 18.76
C GLU A 78 -3.48 -0.33 17.26
N ILE A 79 -2.47 0.40 16.76
CA ILE A 79 -2.06 0.36 15.35
C ILE A 79 -1.56 -1.04 14.97
N GLN A 80 -0.80 -1.69 15.84
CA GLN A 80 -0.34 -3.06 15.60
C GLN A 80 -1.52 -4.03 15.40
N ARG A 81 -2.54 -3.94 16.24
CA ARG A 81 -3.72 -4.81 16.15
C ARG A 81 -4.53 -4.54 14.90
N ASP A 82 -4.72 -3.27 14.55
CA ASP A 82 -5.46 -2.87 13.35
C ASP A 82 -4.73 -3.35 12.10
N PHE A 83 -3.40 -3.18 12.03
CA PHE A 83 -2.57 -3.71 10.95
C PHE A 83 -2.68 -5.23 10.87
N LEU A 84 -2.43 -5.96 11.96
CA LEU A 84 -2.48 -7.43 11.97
C LEU A 84 -3.87 -7.98 11.61
N SER A 85 -4.94 -7.28 12.01
CA SER A 85 -6.30 -7.66 11.62
C SER A 85 -6.57 -7.44 10.13
N THR A 86 -5.98 -6.40 9.55
CA THR A 86 -6.12 -6.04 8.13
C THR A 86 -5.23 -6.90 7.24
N SER A 87 -3.99 -7.19 7.66
CA SER A 87 -3.03 -8.03 6.92
C SER A 87 -3.38 -9.51 7.00
N ALA A 88 -3.84 -10.01 8.15
CA ALA A 88 -4.35 -11.38 8.28
C ALA A 88 -5.61 -11.62 7.45
N ALA A 89 -6.38 -10.57 7.15
CA ALA A 89 -7.50 -10.67 6.22
C ALA A 89 -7.03 -10.85 4.76
N GLY A 90 -5.75 -10.62 4.45
CA GLY A 90 -5.28 -10.53 3.08
C GLY A 90 -5.81 -9.24 2.44
N LEU A 91 -4.95 -8.55 1.74
CA LEU A 91 -5.11 -7.18 1.27
C LEU A 91 -6.26 -6.97 0.23
N TRP A 92 -7.52 -7.10 0.64
CA TRP A 92 -8.71 -6.83 -0.20
C TRP A 92 -9.93 -6.31 0.58
N PHE A 93 -9.91 -6.34 1.90
CA PHE A 93 -10.99 -5.81 2.74
C PHE A 93 -10.90 -4.29 2.99
N SER A 94 -9.80 -3.65 2.58
CA SER A 94 -9.58 -2.20 2.73
C SER A 94 -10.17 -1.36 1.60
N CYS A 95 -10.74 -1.99 0.56
CA CYS A 95 -11.39 -1.26 -0.52
C CYS A 95 -12.64 -0.56 0.02
N THR A 96 -12.49 0.73 0.27
CA THR A 96 -13.55 1.61 0.75
C THR A 96 -14.19 2.30 -0.44
N HIS A 97 -15.52 2.27 -0.51
CA HIS A 97 -16.29 3.00 -1.50
C HIS A 97 -17.47 3.69 -0.82
N CYS A 98 -17.73 4.95 -1.17
CA CYS A 98 -18.69 5.81 -0.45
C CYS A 98 -18.38 5.99 1.05
N GLY A 99 -17.11 5.87 1.45
CA GLY A 99 -16.69 6.01 2.86
C GLY A 99 -16.97 4.79 3.74
N GLU A 100 -17.42 3.67 3.17
CA GLU A 100 -17.60 2.41 3.89
C GLU A 100 -16.80 1.26 3.27
N PRO A 101 -16.32 0.29 4.07
CA PRO A 101 -15.69 -0.91 3.57
C PRO A 101 -16.63 -1.69 2.66
N MET A 102 -16.12 -2.15 1.53
CA MET A 102 -16.88 -3.03 0.63
C MET A 102 -17.02 -4.44 1.23
N THR A 103 -18.15 -5.09 0.97
CA THR A 103 -18.45 -6.44 1.47
C THR A 103 -18.04 -7.50 0.46
N LEU A 104 -17.81 -8.72 0.94
CA LEU A 104 -17.43 -9.81 0.06
C LEU A 104 -18.60 -10.39 -0.73
N GLY A 105 -18.40 -10.47 -2.04
CA GLY A 105 -19.22 -11.23 -2.96
C GLY A 105 -18.78 -12.67 -3.13
N ARG A 106 -19.23 -13.29 -4.22
CA ARG A 106 -18.85 -14.66 -4.57
C ARG A 106 -17.46 -14.67 -5.25
N PRO A 107 -16.58 -15.66 -4.94
CA PRO A 107 -15.40 -15.94 -5.74
C PRO A 107 -15.73 -16.11 -7.22
N THR A 108 -14.87 -15.59 -8.09
CA THR A 108 -14.97 -15.84 -9.54
C THR A 108 -13.64 -16.32 -10.06
N GLU A 109 -13.66 -17.23 -11.02
CA GLU A 109 -12.46 -17.67 -11.74
C GLU A 109 -12.43 -16.94 -13.09
N ARG A 110 -11.29 -16.32 -13.41
CA ARG A 110 -11.09 -15.60 -14.67
C ARG A 110 -9.92 -16.25 -15.40
N VAL A 111 -10.16 -16.62 -16.65
CA VAL A 111 -9.14 -17.13 -17.57
C VAL A 111 -8.73 -15.99 -18.49
N ILE A 112 -7.44 -15.64 -18.50
CA ILE A 112 -6.89 -14.75 -19.50
C ILE A 112 -6.40 -15.62 -20.66
N GLU A 113 -7.14 -15.60 -21.77
CA GLU A 113 -6.75 -16.29 -22.99
C GLU A 113 -5.54 -15.58 -23.64
N ALA A 114 -4.52 -16.34 -24.03
CA ALA A 114 -3.42 -15.81 -24.82
C ALA A 114 -3.93 -15.33 -26.20
N PRO A 115 -3.29 -14.32 -26.82
CA PRO A 115 -3.63 -13.91 -28.18
C PRO A 115 -3.58 -15.10 -29.15
N ARG A 116 -4.72 -15.41 -29.79
CA ARG A 116 -4.79 -16.49 -30.78
C ARG A 116 -3.89 -16.14 -31.98
N THR A 117 -2.85 -16.94 -32.22
CA THR A 117 -2.01 -16.82 -33.42
C THR A 117 -2.61 -17.68 -34.54
N THR A 118 -2.51 -17.23 -35.79
CA THR A 118 -3.01 -17.98 -36.96
C THR A 118 -2.00 -18.96 -37.54
N ASP A 119 -0.79 -18.99 -36.98
CA ASP A 119 0.36 -19.67 -37.60
C ASP A 119 0.44 -21.17 -37.28
N ASP A 120 -0.35 -21.68 -36.33
CA ASP A 120 -0.49 -23.12 -36.09
C ASP A 120 -1.77 -23.49 -35.31
N PRO A 121 -2.75 -24.19 -35.93
CA PRO A 121 -3.98 -24.62 -35.26
C PRO A 121 -3.79 -25.80 -34.29
N GLU A 122 -2.63 -26.47 -34.27
CA GLU A 122 -2.40 -27.71 -33.50
C GLU A 122 -1.53 -27.50 -32.23
N THR A 123 -0.96 -26.31 -32.03
CA THR A 123 -0.15 -26.02 -30.84
C THR A 123 -1.06 -25.63 -29.66
N PRO A 124 -1.07 -26.38 -28.53
CA PRO A 124 -1.87 -26.01 -27.36
C PRO A 124 -1.42 -24.64 -26.82
N ASN A 125 -2.37 -23.80 -26.42
CA ASN A 125 -2.09 -22.51 -25.76
C ASN A 125 -1.41 -22.76 -24.40
N LEU A 126 -0.08 -22.82 -24.38
CA LEU A 126 0.73 -23.10 -23.18
C LEU A 126 0.76 -21.96 -22.15
N LEU A 127 0.00 -20.87 -22.36
CA LEU A 127 0.08 -19.62 -21.59
C LEU A 127 -1.29 -19.16 -21.06
N GLU A 128 -2.21 -20.08 -20.80
CA GLU A 128 -3.45 -19.73 -20.08
C GLU A 128 -3.12 -19.40 -18.62
N VAL A 129 -3.42 -18.17 -18.22
CA VAL A 129 -3.26 -17.72 -16.82
C VAL A 129 -4.62 -17.77 -16.14
N TYR A 130 -4.72 -18.63 -15.14
CA TYR A 130 -5.89 -18.78 -14.29
C TYR A 130 -5.75 -17.85 -13.08
N LEU A 131 -6.64 -16.86 -12.99
CA LEU A 131 -6.69 -15.92 -11.87
C LEU A 131 -7.91 -16.21 -11.02
N GLN A 132 -7.68 -16.54 -9.76
CA GLN A 132 -8.74 -16.55 -8.76
C GLN A 132 -9.01 -15.11 -8.35
N THR A 133 -10.25 -14.63 -8.54
CA THR A 133 -10.65 -13.28 -8.16
C THR A 133 -11.75 -13.30 -7.09
N GLN A 134 -11.87 -12.20 -6.39
CA GLN A 134 -12.94 -11.90 -5.46
C GLN A 134 -13.72 -10.70 -5.99
N VAL A 135 -15.05 -10.79 -5.95
CA VAL A 135 -15.93 -9.62 -6.12
C VAL A 135 -16.11 -8.91 -4.78
N LEU A 136 -15.93 -7.59 -4.76
CA LEU A 136 -16.26 -6.70 -3.66
C LEU A 136 -17.52 -5.91 -4.02
N HIS A 137 -18.44 -5.73 -3.06
CA HIS A 137 -19.69 -5.01 -3.25
C HIS A 137 -19.77 -3.77 -2.36
N CYS A 138 -20.16 -2.64 -2.94
CA CYS A 138 -20.61 -1.48 -2.19
C CYS A 138 -22.15 -1.42 -2.19
N ARG A 139 -22.74 -0.96 -1.08
CA ARG A 139 -24.19 -0.74 -0.99
C ARG A 139 -24.75 0.26 -2.00
N CYS A 140 -23.91 1.10 -2.61
CA CYS A 140 -24.32 2.03 -3.67
C CYS A 140 -24.55 1.33 -5.03
N GLY A 141 -24.32 0.02 -5.11
CA GLY A 141 -24.45 -0.78 -6.33
C GLY A 141 -23.14 -0.96 -7.10
N PHE A 142 -22.05 -0.32 -6.68
CA PHE A 142 -20.73 -0.50 -7.29
C PHE A 142 -20.11 -1.86 -6.94
N GLN A 143 -19.39 -2.44 -7.89
CA GLN A 143 -18.70 -3.73 -7.74
C GLN A 143 -17.28 -3.64 -8.29
N MET A 144 -16.35 -4.34 -7.64
CA MET A 144 -14.96 -4.45 -8.08
C MET A 144 -14.50 -5.89 -8.03
N GLU A 145 -13.76 -6.35 -9.03
CA GLU A 145 -13.07 -7.64 -8.99
C GLU A 145 -11.58 -7.42 -8.70
N VAL A 146 -11.08 -8.10 -7.67
CA VAL A 146 -9.67 -8.05 -7.26
C VAL A 146 -9.06 -9.45 -7.26
N PRO A 147 -7.79 -9.62 -7.65
CA PRO A 147 -7.10 -10.89 -7.51
C PRO A 147 -7.09 -11.36 -6.05
N ARG A 148 -7.33 -12.65 -5.83
CA ARG A 148 -7.16 -13.27 -4.52
C ARG A 148 -5.69 -13.63 -4.33
N HIS A 149 -5.15 -13.29 -3.17
CA HIS A 149 -3.88 -13.85 -2.73
C HIS A 149 -4.15 -15.23 -2.13
N VAL A 150 -3.57 -16.28 -2.72
CA VAL A 150 -3.66 -17.68 -2.26
C VAL A 150 -2.38 -18.04 -1.49
#